data_AF-A0A4Q7CN31-F1
#
_entry.id   AF-A0A4Q7CN31-F1
#
_cell.length_a   1.000
_cell.length_b   1.000
_cell.length_c   1.000
_cell.angle_alpha   90.00
_cell.angle_beta   90.00
_cell.angle_gamma   90.00
#
_symmetry.space_group_name_H-M   'P 1'
#
loop_
_entity.id
_entity.type
_entity.pdbx_description
1 polymer ?
#
loop_
_entity_poly.entity_id
_entity_poly.type
_entity_poly.pdbx_seq_one_letter_code
_entity_poly.pdbx_strand_id
1 'polypeptide(L)'
;MELINGVFIATYQGMLLFFIAKIILNLKYSLKELLWILLINICGSLSFLIIDKYALFIVIGLTTVYLYRKVKLYALLTMVGSVLILYIGNLSAMSSFILLNTSTFQSVLTFSLYIFLFTIVSILLAYLVRLLVQKLKKSYLSANKLYIMLVSVFLAGTFILLYFFMPSSIDDTQTFKFIIIVYVSFILAVIILIIVISFTVLREMRYKRQMQEIDHYYKYTVRIEKINNDMRKFRHKYIN
;
A
#
# COMPACT_ATOMS: atom_id res chain seq x y z
N MET A 1 32.43 -11.19 -3.05
CA MET A 1 31.70 -10.99 -1.78
C MET A 1 30.51 -10.05 -1.97
N GLU A 2 30.68 -8.87 -2.59
CA GLU A 2 29.58 -7.91 -2.80
C GLU A 2 28.43 -8.44 -3.68
N LEU A 3 28.75 -9.09 -4.79
CA LEU A 3 27.73 -9.64 -5.72
C LEU A 3 26.90 -10.77 -5.06
N ILE A 4 27.55 -11.65 -4.31
CA ILE A 4 26.89 -12.75 -3.57
C ILE A 4 26.03 -12.18 -2.44
N ASN A 5 26.53 -11.17 -1.71
CA ASN A 5 25.76 -10.48 -0.68
C ASN A 5 24.56 -9.71 -1.28
N GLY A 6 24.72 -9.09 -2.45
CA GLY A 6 23.65 -8.40 -3.16
C GLY A 6 22.52 -9.34 -3.58
N VAL A 7 22.86 -10.49 -4.18
CA VAL A 7 21.88 -11.53 -4.55
C VAL A 7 21.16 -12.08 -3.31
N PHE A 8 21.90 -12.29 -2.21
CA PHE A 8 21.29 -12.74 -0.96
C PHE A 8 20.31 -11.70 -0.39
N ILE A 9 20.68 -10.41 -0.37
CA ILE A 9 19.79 -9.34 0.08
C ILE A 9 18.57 -9.23 -0.84
N ALA A 10 18.75 -9.36 -2.16
CA ALA A 10 17.64 -9.29 -3.12
C ALA A 10 16.64 -10.44 -2.95
N THR A 11 17.12 -11.68 -2.81
CA THR A 11 16.28 -12.86 -2.53
C THR A 11 15.55 -12.69 -1.19
N TYR A 12 16.25 -12.20 -0.18
CA TYR A 12 15.71 -11.95 1.14
C TYR A 12 14.60 -10.89 1.14
N GLN A 13 14.83 -9.75 0.49
CA GLN A 13 13.84 -8.69 0.33
C GLN A 13 12.62 -9.17 -0.47
N GLY A 14 12.84 -9.99 -1.51
CA GLY A 14 11.77 -10.63 -2.25
C GLY A 14 10.90 -11.53 -1.37
N MET A 15 11.51 -12.39 -0.54
CA MET A 15 10.76 -13.21 0.42
C MET A 15 9.99 -12.38 1.45
N LEU A 16 10.64 -11.34 2.00
CA LEU A 16 10.00 -10.42 2.95
C LEU A 16 8.82 -9.68 2.33
N LEU A 17 8.88 -9.30 1.05
CA LEU A 17 7.76 -8.66 0.34
C LEU A 17 6.50 -9.51 0.41
N PHE A 18 6.60 -10.81 0.09
CA PHE A 18 5.47 -11.74 0.17
C PHE A 18 4.97 -11.96 1.60
N PHE A 19 5.89 -11.96 2.57
CA PHE A 19 5.55 -12.11 3.98
C PHE A 19 4.81 -10.86 4.51
N ILE A 20 5.26 -9.67 4.15
CA ILE A 20 4.59 -8.40 4.48
C ILE A 20 3.21 -8.35 3.82
N ALA A 21 3.11 -8.69 2.53
CA ALA A 21 1.83 -8.76 1.83
C ALA A 21 0.86 -9.74 2.51
N LYS A 22 1.36 -10.89 2.99
CA LYS A 22 0.59 -11.86 3.78
C LYS A 22 0.06 -11.24 5.07
N ILE A 23 0.89 -10.53 5.82
CA ILE A 23 0.51 -9.88 7.09
C ILE A 23 -0.58 -8.83 6.83
N ILE A 24 -0.39 -7.96 5.83
CA ILE A 24 -1.33 -6.88 5.51
C ILE A 24 -2.70 -7.44 5.12
N LEU A 25 -2.73 -8.47 4.29
CA LEU A 25 -3.98 -9.05 3.76
C LEU A 25 -4.57 -10.17 4.62
N ASN A 26 -3.83 -10.67 5.61
CA ASN A 26 -4.17 -11.84 6.42
C ASN A 26 -4.49 -13.09 5.56
N LEU A 27 -3.67 -13.35 4.53
CA LEU A 27 -3.85 -14.48 3.63
C LEU A 27 -3.29 -15.79 4.20
N LYS A 28 -3.95 -16.90 3.91
CA LYS A 28 -3.38 -18.25 4.05
C LYS A 28 -2.83 -18.69 2.70
N TYR A 29 -1.54 -19.05 2.66
CA TYR A 29 -0.91 -19.61 1.47
C TYR A 29 -0.99 -21.13 1.50
N SER A 30 -1.36 -21.74 0.38
CA SER A 30 -1.27 -23.19 0.18
C SER A 30 0.14 -23.61 -0.27
N LEU A 31 0.49 -24.89 -0.20
CA LEU A 31 1.81 -25.39 -0.62
C LEU A 31 2.13 -25.08 -2.09
N LYS A 32 1.12 -25.19 -2.98
CA LYS A 32 1.26 -24.84 -4.41
C LYS A 32 1.57 -23.36 -4.62
N GLU A 33 1.04 -22.50 -3.76
CA GLU A 33 1.28 -21.06 -3.82
C GLU A 33 2.65 -20.67 -3.32
N LEU A 34 3.17 -21.42 -2.34
CA LEU A 34 4.53 -21.26 -1.85
C LEU A 34 5.56 -21.58 -2.95
N LEU A 35 5.29 -22.58 -3.79
CA LEU A 35 6.11 -22.86 -4.98
C LEU A 35 6.11 -21.70 -5.99
N TRP A 36 4.95 -21.06 -6.24
CA TRP A 36 4.89 -19.87 -7.09
C TRP A 36 5.68 -18.69 -6.52
N ILE A 37 5.60 -18.48 -5.20
CA ILE A 37 6.38 -17.44 -4.50
C ILE A 37 7.88 -17.69 -4.65
N LEU A 38 8.32 -18.94 -4.47
CA LEU A 38 9.72 -19.33 -4.66
C LEU A 38 10.18 -19.09 -6.10
N LEU A 39 9.38 -19.48 -7.09
CA LEU A 39 9.70 -19.31 -8.51
C LEU A 39 9.86 -17.82 -8.86
N ILE A 40 8.96 -16.96 -8.37
CA ILE A 40 9.05 -15.51 -8.59
C ILE A 40 10.31 -14.93 -7.94
N ASN A 41 10.66 -15.36 -6.72
CA ASN A 41 11.88 -14.88 -6.06
C ASN A 41 13.16 -15.33 -6.79
N ILE A 42 13.22 -16.56 -7.27
CA ILE A 42 14.35 -17.08 -8.06
C ILE A 42 14.47 -16.31 -9.38
N CYS A 43 13.34 -16.07 -10.05
CA CYS A 43 13.31 -15.26 -11.27
C CYS A 43 13.78 -13.82 -11.00
N GLY A 44 13.36 -13.23 -9.88
CA GLY A 44 13.80 -11.92 -9.42
C GLY A 44 15.30 -11.85 -9.18
N SER A 45 15.87 -12.85 -8.49
CA SER A 45 17.30 -12.88 -8.19
C SER A 45 18.16 -13.12 -9.42
N LEU A 46 17.69 -13.92 -10.38
CA LEU A 46 18.37 -14.09 -11.67
C LEU A 46 18.32 -12.79 -12.48
N SER A 47 17.19 -12.08 -12.45
CA SER A 47 17.04 -10.78 -13.11
C SER A 47 17.96 -9.72 -12.51
N PHE A 48 18.25 -9.80 -11.20
CA PHE A 48 19.20 -8.91 -10.52
C PHE A 48 20.62 -9.03 -11.08
N LEU A 49 21.04 -10.22 -11.53
CA LEU A 49 22.37 -10.41 -12.12
C LEU A 49 22.55 -9.70 -13.47
N ILE A 50 21.46 -9.36 -14.16
CA ILE A 50 21.48 -8.80 -15.52
C ILE A 50 21.16 -7.30 -15.50
N ILE A 51 20.23 -6.87 -14.63
CA ILE A 51 19.63 -5.52 -14.66
C ILE A 51 19.79 -4.78 -13.31
N ASP A 52 20.60 -5.32 -12.40
CA ASP A 52 20.89 -4.78 -11.07
C ASP A 52 19.62 -4.29 -10.34
N LYS A 53 19.60 -3.01 -9.93
CA LYS A 53 18.52 -2.38 -9.16
C LYS A 53 17.17 -2.37 -9.88
N TYR A 54 17.11 -2.47 -11.20
CA TYR A 54 15.85 -2.43 -11.95
C TYR A 54 15.09 -3.75 -11.90
N ALA A 55 15.75 -4.86 -11.51
CA ALA A 55 15.11 -6.15 -11.31
C ALA A 55 13.96 -6.09 -10.28
N LEU A 56 14.00 -5.10 -9.38
CA LEU A 56 12.95 -4.83 -8.41
C LEU A 56 11.58 -4.59 -9.09
N PHE A 57 11.53 -3.90 -10.23
CA PHE A 57 10.27 -3.67 -10.95
C PHE A 57 9.68 -4.96 -11.53
N ILE A 58 10.53 -5.90 -11.96
CA ILE A 58 10.09 -7.21 -12.45
C ILE A 58 9.45 -8.01 -11.30
N VAL A 59 10.10 -8.02 -10.13
CA VAL A 59 9.55 -8.67 -8.94
C VAL A 59 8.21 -8.04 -8.57
N ILE A 60 8.11 -6.71 -8.49
CA ILE A 60 6.83 -6.02 -8.22
C ILE A 60 5.76 -6.41 -9.25
N GLY A 61 6.10 -6.42 -10.54
CA GLY A 61 5.17 -6.77 -11.62
C GLY A 61 4.64 -8.20 -11.50
N LEU A 62 5.52 -9.19 -11.35
CA LEU A 62 5.12 -10.60 -11.24
C LEU A 62 4.30 -10.85 -9.96
N THR A 63 4.72 -10.24 -8.86
CA THR A 63 4.04 -10.40 -7.58
C THR A 63 2.66 -9.73 -7.58
N THR A 64 2.52 -8.54 -8.17
CA THR A 64 1.21 -7.87 -8.32
C THR A 64 0.25 -8.69 -9.16
N VAL A 65 0.68 -9.24 -10.30
CA VAL A 65 -0.13 -10.12 -11.16
C VAL A 65 -0.60 -11.35 -10.37
N TYR A 66 0.30 -11.97 -9.60
CA TYR A 66 -0.05 -13.11 -8.76
C TYR A 66 -1.11 -12.76 -7.70
N LEU A 67 -0.92 -11.69 -6.92
CA LEU A 67 -1.89 -11.28 -5.90
C LEU A 67 -3.21 -10.78 -6.49
N TYR A 68 -3.19 -10.20 -7.69
CA TYR A 68 -4.39 -9.72 -8.36
C TYR A 68 -5.40 -10.85 -8.60
N ARG A 69 -4.92 -12.06 -8.93
CA ARG A 69 -5.78 -13.25 -9.09
C ARG A 69 -6.57 -13.58 -7.81
N LYS A 70 -6.05 -13.24 -6.63
CA LYS A 70 -6.68 -13.54 -5.34
C LYS A 70 -7.52 -12.40 -4.77
N VAL A 71 -7.00 -11.17 -4.79
CA VAL A 71 -7.58 -10.04 -4.03
C VAL A 71 -7.99 -8.87 -4.94
N LYS A 72 -7.95 -9.06 -6.27
CA LYS A 72 -8.34 -8.06 -7.28
C LYS A 72 -7.61 -6.73 -7.04
N LEU A 73 -8.32 -5.60 -7.03
CA LEU A 73 -7.75 -4.26 -6.91
C LEU A 73 -7.00 -4.01 -5.58
N TYR A 74 -7.31 -4.74 -4.51
CA TYR A 74 -6.56 -4.61 -3.25
C TYR A 74 -5.12 -5.09 -3.37
N ALA A 75 -4.82 -5.97 -4.34
CA ALA A 75 -3.46 -6.43 -4.60
C ALA A 75 -2.52 -5.27 -4.91
N LEU A 76 -2.93 -4.34 -5.77
CA LEU A 76 -2.11 -3.18 -6.14
C LEU A 76 -1.77 -2.32 -4.92
N LEU A 77 -2.77 -1.98 -4.12
CA LEU A 77 -2.58 -1.19 -2.90
C LEU A 77 -1.66 -1.90 -1.90
N THR A 78 -1.83 -3.21 -1.73
CA THR A 78 -1.01 -3.98 -0.78
C THR A 78 0.43 -4.15 -1.25
N MET A 79 0.64 -4.22 -2.57
CA MET A 79 1.98 -4.36 -3.11
C MET A 79 2.78 -3.09 -3.00
N VAL A 80 2.21 -1.97 -3.44
CA VAL A 80 2.88 -0.69 -3.29
C VAL A 80 3.10 -0.37 -1.81
N GLY A 81 2.12 -0.67 -0.94
CA GLY A 81 2.29 -0.56 0.50
C GLY A 81 3.44 -1.43 1.04
N SER A 82 3.54 -2.69 0.62
CA SER A 82 4.62 -3.59 1.05
C SER A 82 6.00 -3.12 0.58
N VAL A 83 6.10 -2.57 -0.63
CA VAL A 83 7.35 -2.03 -1.18
C VAL A 83 7.78 -0.78 -0.40
N LEU A 84 6.86 0.13 -0.10
CA LEU A 84 7.15 1.30 0.74
C LEU A 84 7.57 0.90 2.15
N ILE A 85 6.97 -0.14 2.74
CA ILE A 85 7.40 -0.68 4.04
C ILE A 85 8.84 -1.19 3.98
N LEU A 86 9.19 -1.97 2.96
CA LEU A 86 10.56 -2.46 2.76
C LEU A 86 11.53 -1.29 2.57
N TYR A 87 11.13 -0.25 1.85
CA TYR A 87 11.95 0.92 1.65
C TYR A 87 12.25 1.65 2.98
N ILE A 88 11.23 1.89 3.80
CA ILE A 88 11.39 2.50 5.14
C ILE A 88 12.21 1.58 6.06
N GLY A 89 11.96 0.28 6.01
CA GLY A 89 12.74 -0.72 6.75
C GLY A 89 14.23 -0.61 6.41
N ASN A 90 14.55 -0.52 5.12
CA ASN A 90 15.95 -0.42 4.66
C ASN A 90 16.59 0.88 5.16
N LEU A 91 15.91 2.02 5.01
CA LEU A 91 16.39 3.30 5.52
C LEU A 91 16.63 3.27 7.04
N SER A 92 15.77 2.61 7.81
CA SER A 92 15.91 2.47 9.27
C SER A 92 17.09 1.59 9.68
N ALA A 93 17.35 0.51 8.93
CA ALA A 93 18.47 -0.38 9.18
C ALA A 93 19.80 0.32 8.80
N MET A 94 19.80 1.12 7.74
CA MET A 94 20.97 1.92 7.37
C MET A 94 21.23 3.09 8.34
N SER A 95 20.18 3.75 8.84
CA SER A 95 20.34 4.83 9.82
C SER A 95 20.94 4.33 11.14
N SER A 96 20.50 3.17 11.60
CA SER A 96 21.03 2.54 12.82
C SER A 96 22.48 2.09 12.64
N PHE A 97 22.85 1.59 11.46
CA PHE A 97 24.23 1.24 11.14
C PHE A 97 25.19 2.43 11.27
N ILE A 98 24.77 3.62 10.81
CA ILE A 98 25.58 4.85 10.87
C ILE A 98 25.63 5.42 12.30
N LEU A 99 24.51 5.39 13.04
CA LEU A 99 24.46 5.88 14.42
C LEU A 99 25.36 5.06 15.37
N LEU A 100 25.49 3.76 15.12
CA LEU A 100 26.31 2.87 15.93
C LEU A 100 27.82 2.96 15.61
N ASN A 101 28.21 3.80 14.64
CA ASN A 101 29.60 4.06 14.20
C ASN A 101 30.47 2.78 14.17
N THR A 102 29.89 1.69 13.64
CA THR A 102 30.48 0.34 13.69
C THR A 102 31.58 0.13 12.65
N SER A 103 32.56 1.04 12.60
CA SER A 103 33.73 0.88 11.73
C SER A 103 34.66 -0.27 12.15
N THR A 104 34.42 -0.91 13.30
CA THR A 104 35.34 -1.89 13.89
C THR A 104 34.76 -3.29 14.17
N PHE A 105 33.47 -3.54 13.91
CA PHE A 105 32.89 -4.87 14.12
C PHE A 105 33.12 -5.79 12.90
N GLN A 106 33.39 -7.08 13.14
CA GLN A 106 33.48 -8.13 12.12
C GLN A 106 32.32 -8.02 11.12
N SER A 107 32.62 -8.04 9.82
CA SER A 107 31.68 -7.84 8.70
C SER A 107 30.44 -8.76 8.72
N VAL A 108 30.53 -9.91 9.39
CA VAL A 108 29.42 -10.86 9.56
C VAL A 108 28.42 -10.37 10.60
N LEU A 109 28.90 -9.76 11.69
CA LEU A 109 28.08 -9.31 12.82
C LEU A 109 27.26 -8.08 12.45
N THR A 110 27.85 -7.17 11.68
CA THR A 110 27.17 -5.99 11.13
C THR A 110 26.07 -6.37 10.13
N PHE A 111 26.34 -7.33 9.24
CA PHE A 111 25.36 -7.84 8.30
C PHE A 111 24.17 -8.52 8.99
N SER A 112 24.43 -9.29 10.05
CA SER A 112 23.39 -9.92 10.87
C SER A 112 22.50 -8.89 11.57
N LEU A 113 23.10 -7.87 12.19
CA LEU A 113 22.37 -6.77 12.83
C LEU A 113 21.51 -5.99 11.83
N TYR A 114 22.03 -5.74 10.63
CA TYR A 114 21.28 -5.08 9.57
C TYR A 114 20.02 -5.88 9.20
N ILE A 115 20.16 -7.19 8.92
CA ILE A 115 19.03 -8.05 8.59
C ILE A 115 18.01 -8.09 9.73
N PHE A 116 18.49 -8.19 10.98
CA PHE A 116 17.63 -8.23 12.15
C PHE A 116 16.80 -6.96 12.31
N LEU A 117 17.43 -5.78 12.29
CA LEU A 117 16.73 -4.50 12.39
C LEU A 117 15.77 -4.27 11.22
N PHE A 118 16.23 -4.58 10.00
CA PHE A 118 15.43 -4.50 8.80
C PHE A 118 14.13 -5.31 8.92
N THR A 119 14.19 -6.54 9.46
CA THR A 119 13.01 -7.39 9.62
C THR A 119 12.04 -6.88 10.66
N ILE A 120 12.54 -6.50 11.84
CA ILE A 120 11.71 -6.09 12.97
C ILE A 120 10.92 -4.85 12.58
N VAL A 121 11.61 -3.85 12.01
CA VAL A 121 10.96 -2.61 11.59
C VAL A 121 9.94 -2.89 10.49
N SER A 122 10.29 -3.72 9.49
CA SER A 122 9.38 -4.06 8.40
C SER A 122 8.13 -4.81 8.90
N ILE A 123 8.27 -5.73 9.85
CA ILE A 123 7.15 -6.48 10.44
C ILE A 123 6.26 -5.55 11.28
N LEU A 124 6.85 -4.68 12.11
CA LEU A 124 6.10 -3.71 12.92
C LEU A 124 5.27 -2.77 12.03
N LEU A 125 5.89 -2.22 10.97
CA LEU A 125 5.20 -1.38 10.00
C LEU A 125 4.10 -2.15 9.25
N ALA A 126 4.32 -3.42 8.91
CA ALA A 126 3.31 -4.25 8.27
C ALA A 126 2.06 -4.43 9.14
N TYR A 127 2.22 -4.59 10.46
CA TYR A 127 1.09 -4.65 11.40
C TYR A 127 0.35 -3.30 11.51
N LEU A 128 1.08 -2.17 11.54
CA LEU A 128 0.47 -0.84 11.53
C LEU A 128 -0.37 -0.62 10.25
N VAL A 129 0.18 -0.96 9.09
CA VAL A 129 -0.53 -0.86 7.80
C VAL A 129 -1.72 -1.83 7.74
N ARG A 130 -1.61 -3.03 8.32
CA ARG A 130 -2.74 -3.96 8.44
C ARG A 130 -3.93 -3.32 9.16
N LEU A 131 -3.69 -2.64 10.29
CA LEU A 131 -4.76 -1.95 11.03
C LEU A 131 -5.44 -0.88 10.16
N LEU A 132 -4.65 -0.11 9.39
CA LEU A 132 -5.18 0.88 8.45
C LEU A 132 -6.02 0.24 7.35
N VAL A 133 -5.52 -0.82 6.71
CA VAL A 133 -6.23 -1.53 5.63
C VAL A 133 -7.53 -2.18 6.15
N GLN A 134 -7.54 -2.72 7.37
CA GLN A 134 -8.76 -3.27 7.97
C GLN A 134 -9.80 -2.19 8.26
N LYS A 135 -9.38 -1.01 8.76
CA LYS A 135 -10.28 0.14 8.93
C LYS A 135 -10.81 0.63 7.58
N LEU A 136 -9.97 0.67 6.55
CA LEU A 136 -10.37 1.02 5.19
C LEU A 136 -11.40 0.02 4.62
N LYS A 137 -11.16 -1.29 4.74
CA LYS A 137 -12.08 -2.35 4.27
C LYS A 137 -13.46 -2.31 4.93
N LYS A 138 -13.54 -1.91 6.20
CA LYS A 138 -14.83 -1.73 6.90
C LYS A 138 -15.54 -0.44 6.48
N SER A 139 -14.79 0.52 5.95
CA SER A 139 -15.32 1.79 5.48
C SER A 139 -15.94 1.66 4.09
N TYR A 140 -17.02 2.40 3.85
CA TYR A 140 -17.66 2.54 2.53
C TYR A 140 -16.70 2.99 1.43
N LEU A 141 -15.57 3.60 1.80
CA LEU A 141 -14.50 4.01 0.89
C LEU A 141 -13.93 2.84 0.08
N SER A 142 -13.88 1.66 0.68
CA SER A 142 -13.36 0.45 0.06
C SER A 142 -14.28 -0.16 -1.01
N ALA A 143 -15.56 0.22 -1.03
CA ALA A 143 -16.49 -0.21 -2.07
C ALA A 143 -16.27 0.57 -3.38
N ASN A 144 -15.72 1.79 -3.30
CA ASN A 144 -15.49 2.62 -4.47
C ASN A 144 -14.20 2.20 -5.21
N LYS A 145 -14.35 1.56 -6.37
CA LYS A 145 -13.24 1.12 -7.22
C LYS A 145 -12.34 2.27 -7.66
N LEU A 146 -12.92 3.43 -7.98
CA LEU A 146 -12.16 4.61 -8.41
C LEU A 146 -11.25 5.12 -7.30
N TYR A 147 -11.75 5.12 -6.06
CA TYR A 147 -10.97 5.53 -4.90
C TYR A 147 -9.76 4.62 -4.68
N ILE A 148 -9.96 3.30 -4.65
CA ILE A 148 -8.86 2.33 -4.48
C ILE A 148 -7.84 2.47 -5.61
N MET A 149 -8.30 2.66 -6.85
CA MET A 149 -7.43 2.85 -8.00
C MET A 149 -6.61 4.15 -7.87
N LEU A 150 -7.25 5.28 -7.58
CA LEU A 150 -6.57 6.57 -7.39
C LEU A 150 -5.51 6.51 -6.29
N VAL A 151 -5.85 5.94 -5.13
CA VAL A 151 -4.89 5.79 -4.03
C VAL A 151 -3.72 4.88 -4.43
N SER A 152 -3.99 3.78 -5.15
CA SER A 152 -2.94 2.88 -5.61
C SER A 152 -2.01 3.52 -6.65
N VAL A 153 -2.54 4.30 -7.59
CA VAL A 153 -1.76 5.02 -8.61
C VAL A 153 -0.94 6.12 -7.95
N PHE A 154 -1.52 6.86 -6.99
CA PHE A 154 -0.81 7.88 -6.24
C PHE A 154 0.36 7.29 -5.45
N LEU A 155 0.13 6.20 -4.71
CA LEU A 155 1.19 5.49 -3.99
C LEU A 155 2.26 4.92 -4.94
N ALA A 156 1.87 4.42 -6.12
CA ALA A 156 2.84 3.92 -7.09
C ALA A 156 3.71 5.06 -7.64
N GLY A 157 3.10 6.21 -7.92
CA GLY A 157 3.81 7.42 -8.34
C GLY A 157 4.79 7.90 -7.28
N THR A 158 4.40 7.91 -6.00
CA THR A 158 5.32 8.29 -4.91
C THR A 158 6.48 7.33 -4.79
N PHE A 159 6.25 6.01 -4.92
CA PHE A 159 7.34 5.04 -4.93
C PHE A 159 8.31 5.25 -6.10
N ILE A 160 7.80 5.47 -7.31
CA ILE A 160 8.63 5.72 -8.50
C ILE A 160 9.49 6.97 -8.30
N LEU A 161 8.91 8.06 -7.78
CA LEU A 161 9.66 9.27 -7.45
C LEU A 161 10.77 8.98 -6.44
N LEU A 162 10.44 8.33 -5.32
CA LEU A 162 11.44 8.00 -4.29
C LEU A 162 12.58 7.15 -4.85
N TYR A 163 12.28 6.18 -5.72
CA TYR A 163 13.25 5.31 -6.36
C TYR A 163 14.22 6.09 -7.27
N PHE A 164 13.70 6.99 -8.12
CA PHE A 164 14.52 7.76 -9.05
C PHE A 164 15.38 8.83 -8.36
N PHE A 165 14.84 9.46 -7.31
CA PHE A 165 15.58 10.47 -6.56
C PHE A 165 16.64 9.89 -5.62
N MET A 166 16.67 8.56 -5.43
CA MET A 166 17.60 7.94 -4.48
C MET A 166 19.02 7.96 -5.06
N PRO A 167 19.99 8.59 -4.36
CA PRO A 167 21.36 8.66 -4.84
C PRO A 167 21.98 7.26 -4.91
N SER A 168 22.79 7.03 -5.95
CA SER A 168 23.44 5.74 -6.23
C SER A 168 24.62 5.44 -5.31
N SER A 169 25.28 6.47 -4.79
CA SER A 169 26.38 6.40 -3.85
C SER A 169 26.27 7.57 -2.89
N ILE A 170 26.71 7.36 -1.65
CA ILE A 170 26.68 8.40 -0.62
C ILE A 170 28.04 8.42 0.02
N ASP A 171 28.83 9.42 -0.34
CA ASP A 171 30.24 9.52 0.02
C ASP A 171 30.45 10.16 1.40
N ASP A 172 29.46 10.93 1.88
CA ASP A 172 29.52 11.61 3.17
C ASP A 172 28.33 11.26 4.09
N THR A 173 28.64 10.90 5.34
CA THR A 173 27.66 10.58 6.39
C THR A 173 26.70 11.71 6.69
N GLN A 174 27.09 12.98 6.52
CA GLN A 174 26.18 14.11 6.72
C GLN A 174 25.14 14.22 5.61
N THR A 175 25.59 14.06 4.35
CA THR A 175 24.67 14.01 3.20
C THR A 175 23.68 12.84 3.34
N PHE A 176 24.13 11.68 3.84
CA PHE A 176 23.26 10.54 4.11
C PHE A 176 22.16 10.84 5.14
N LYS A 177 22.52 11.46 6.27
CA LYS A 177 21.56 11.84 7.31
C LYS A 177 20.50 12.80 6.76
N PHE A 178 20.93 13.77 5.95
CA PHE A 178 20.02 14.72 5.31
C PHE A 178 19.05 14.01 4.36
N ILE A 179 19.54 13.07 3.54
CA ILE A 179 18.72 12.25 2.64
C ILE A 179 17.66 11.49 3.44
N ILE A 180 18.03 10.79 4.53
CA ILE A 180 17.03 10.08 5.35
C ILE A 180 15.93 11.02 5.85
N ILE A 181 16.31 12.19 6.38
CA ILE A 181 15.35 13.15 6.92
C ILE A 181 14.36 13.62 5.84
N VAL A 182 14.86 13.97 4.65
CA VAL A 182 14.02 14.39 3.52
C VAL A 182 13.06 13.28 3.12
N TYR A 183 13.55 12.03 3.00
CA TYR A 183 12.75 10.89 2.59
C TYR A 183 11.68 10.52 3.62
N VAL A 184 12.02 10.50 4.92
CA VAL A 184 11.05 10.25 5.99
C VAL A 184 9.99 11.35 6.03
N SER A 185 10.39 12.61 5.89
CA SER A 185 9.47 13.75 5.81
C SER A 185 8.51 13.64 4.62
N PHE A 186 9.03 13.26 3.45
CA PHE A 186 8.22 13.06 2.25
C PHE A 186 7.18 11.95 2.44
N ILE A 187 7.58 10.82 3.03
CA ILE A 187 6.66 9.71 3.30
C ILE A 187 5.57 10.14 4.31
N LEU A 188 5.92 10.88 5.35
CA LEU A 188 4.94 11.43 6.30
C LEU A 188 3.95 12.36 5.61
N ALA A 189 4.43 13.24 4.72
CA ALA A 189 3.56 14.12 3.93
C ALA A 189 2.58 13.33 3.05
N VAL A 190 3.05 12.25 2.40
CA VAL A 190 2.21 11.33 1.61
C VAL A 190 1.13 10.68 2.47
N ILE A 191 1.46 10.22 3.68
CA ILE A 191 0.48 9.62 4.60
C ILE A 191 -0.61 10.63 4.98
N ILE A 192 -0.22 11.87 5.34
CA ILE A 192 -1.18 12.93 5.69
C ILE A 192 -2.10 13.22 4.50
N LEU A 193 -1.54 13.34 3.29
CA LEU A 193 -2.29 13.61 2.08
C LEU A 193 -3.33 12.50 1.80
N ILE A 194 -2.94 11.22 1.94
CA ILE A 194 -3.86 10.08 1.79
C ILE A 194 -5.00 10.18 2.81
N ILE A 195 -4.71 10.56 4.06
CA ILE A 195 -5.75 10.72 5.10
C ILE A 195 -6.72 11.84 4.71
N VAL A 196 -6.23 12.98 4.23
CA VAL A 196 -7.08 14.11 3.79
C VAL A 196 -7.96 13.71 2.60
N ILE A 197 -7.40 13.05 1.58
CA ILE A 197 -8.18 12.52 0.45
C ILE A 197 -9.22 11.51 0.94
N SER A 198 -8.85 10.65 1.90
CA SER A 198 -9.79 9.68 2.46
C SER A 198 -11.01 10.35 3.09
N PHE A 199 -10.80 11.41 3.88
CA PHE A 199 -11.87 12.16 4.53
C PHE A 199 -12.76 12.92 3.56
N THR A 200 -12.17 13.55 2.53
CA THR A 200 -12.92 14.30 1.51
C THR A 200 -13.83 13.38 0.70
N VAL A 201 -13.33 12.24 0.21
CA VAL A 201 -14.14 11.26 -0.53
C VAL A 201 -15.23 10.66 0.37
N LEU A 202 -14.93 10.39 1.64
CA LEU A 202 -15.93 9.93 2.61
C LEU A 202 -17.07 10.92 2.80
N ARG A 203 -16.75 12.21 2.81
CA ARG A 203 -17.72 13.28 2.94
C ARG A 203 -18.57 13.41 1.68
N GLU A 204 -17.95 13.35 0.49
CA GLU A 204 -18.66 13.40 -0.79
C GLU A 204 -19.66 12.25 -0.96
N MET A 205 -19.28 11.02 -0.61
CA MET A 205 -20.18 9.86 -0.71
C MET A 205 -21.38 10.00 0.24
N ARG A 206 -21.17 10.50 1.46
CA ARG A 206 -22.26 10.75 2.41
C ARG A 206 -23.23 11.81 1.89
N TYR A 207 -22.72 12.88 1.28
CA TYR A 207 -23.57 13.91 0.67
C TYR A 207 -24.38 13.37 -0.51
N LYS A 208 -23.76 12.64 -1.45
CA LYS A 208 -24.49 12.05 -2.59
C LYS A 208 -25.63 11.15 -2.13
N ARG A 209 -25.40 10.35 -1.08
CA ARG A 209 -26.41 9.48 -0.50
C ARG A 209 -27.56 10.27 0.15
N GLN A 210 -27.25 11.27 0.97
CA GLN A 210 -28.27 12.12 1.58
C GLN A 210 -29.14 12.80 0.51
N MET A 211 -28.53 13.27 -0.58
CA MET A 211 -29.27 13.87 -1.69
C MET A 211 -30.20 12.87 -2.38
N GLN A 212 -29.76 11.62 -2.57
CA GLN A 212 -30.60 10.55 -3.12
C GLN A 212 -31.77 10.22 -2.18
N GLU A 213 -31.52 10.12 -0.87
CA GLU A 213 -32.56 9.86 0.13
C GLU A 213 -33.62 11.00 0.13
N ILE A 214 -33.19 12.26 0.03
CA ILE A 214 -34.09 13.42 -0.10
C ILE A 214 -34.90 13.37 -1.40
N ASP A 215 -34.28 13.09 -2.54
CA ASP A 215 -34.97 13.01 -3.84
C ASP A 215 -36.01 11.87 -3.86
N HIS A 216 -35.68 10.71 -3.28
CA HIS A 216 -36.62 9.61 -3.13
C HIS A 216 -37.80 9.98 -2.22
N TYR A 217 -37.54 10.65 -1.10
CA TYR A 217 -38.59 11.12 -0.19
C TYR A 217 -39.50 12.14 -0.88
N TYR A 218 -38.93 13.10 -1.61
CA TYR A 218 -39.67 14.09 -2.39
C TYR A 218 -40.56 13.44 -3.48
N LYS A 219 -40.01 12.49 -4.25
CA LYS A 219 -40.79 11.75 -5.26
C LYS A 219 -41.91 10.90 -4.65
N TYR A 220 -41.76 10.48 -3.41
CA TYR A 220 -42.79 9.75 -2.68
C TYR A 220 -43.90 10.70 -2.20
N THR A 221 -43.55 11.84 -1.59
CA THR A 221 -44.54 12.82 -1.10
C THR A 221 -45.40 13.36 -2.24
N VAL A 222 -44.80 13.74 -3.38
CA VAL A 222 -45.55 14.19 -4.57
C VAL A 222 -46.51 13.12 -5.09
N ARG A 223 -46.12 11.84 -5.06
CA ARG A 223 -47.00 10.73 -5.45
C ARG A 223 -48.19 10.58 -4.50
N ILE A 224 -47.95 10.65 -3.19
CA ILE A 224 -49.01 10.58 -2.18
C ILE A 224 -49.97 11.77 -2.31
N GLU A 225 -49.46 12.97 -2.56
CA GLU A 225 -50.26 14.16 -2.75
C GLU A 225 -51.16 14.05 -3.99
N LYS A 226 -50.61 13.53 -5.10
CA LYS A 226 -51.40 13.23 -6.30
C LYS A 226 -52.52 12.22 -6.02
N ILE A 227 -52.20 11.11 -5.35
CA ILE A 227 -53.19 10.09 -4.97
C ILE A 227 -54.28 10.70 -4.08
N ASN A 228 -53.92 11.54 -3.11
CA ASN A 228 -54.87 12.17 -2.21
C ASN A 228 -55.83 13.12 -2.97
N ASN A 229 -55.29 13.92 -3.91
CA ASN A 229 -56.09 14.78 -4.77
C ASN A 229 -57.03 13.97 -5.68
N ASP A 230 -56.55 12.87 -6.26
CA ASP A 230 -57.35 11.97 -7.09
C ASP A 230 -58.49 11.33 -6.26
N MET A 231 -58.21 10.90 -5.04
CA MET A 231 -59.21 10.34 -4.12
C MET A 231 -60.23 11.40 -3.67
N ARG A 232 -59.81 12.64 -3.43
CA ARG A 232 -60.72 13.75 -3.12
C ARG A 232 -61.66 14.03 -4.30
N LYS A 233 -61.12 14.06 -5.52
CA LYS A 233 -61.90 14.24 -6.75
C LYS A 233 -62.87 13.08 -6.99
N PHE A 234 -62.44 11.84 -6.75
CA PHE A 234 -63.29 10.65 -6.83
C PHE A 234 -64.47 10.75 -5.85
N ARG A 235 -64.21 11.13 -4.59
CA ARG A 235 -65.25 11.29 -3.58
C ARG A 235 -66.26 12.37 -3.95
N HIS A 236 -65.81 13.51 -4.47
CA HIS A 236 -66.70 14.55 -4.97
C HIS A 236 -67.59 14.06 -6.12
N LYS A 237 -67.04 13.28 -7.05
CA LYS A 237 -67.82 12.69 -8.16
C LYS A 237 -68.80 11.59 -7.73
N TYR A 238 -68.53 10.90 -6.62
CA TYR A 238 -69.40 9.86 -6.09
C TYR A 238 -70.57 10.42 -5.28
N ILE A 239 -70.35 11.56 -4.61
CA ILE A 239 -71.38 12.26 -3.82
C ILE A 239 -72.39 12.98 -4.71
N ASN A 240 -71.93 13.54 -5.83
CA ASN A 240 -72.78 14.13 -6.88
C ASN A 240 -73.48 13.05 -7.70
#